data_AF-A0A7M1B444-F1
#
_entry.id   AF-A0A7M1B444-F1
#
_cell.length_a   1.000
_cell.length_b   1.000
_cell.length_c   1.000
_cell.angle_alpha   90.00
_cell.angle_beta   90.00
_cell.angle_gamma   90.00
#
_symmetry.space_group_name_H-M   'P 1'
#
loop_
_entity.id
_entity.type
_entity.pdbx_description
1 polymer ?
#
loop_
_entity_poly.entity_id
_entity_poly.type
_entity_poly.pdbx_seq_one_letter_code
_entity_poly.pdbx_strand_id
1 'polypeptide(L)'
;MVRRYAFTMIELIFAIVVISITVISLPMMNQAISKGIDTNLVQEAIFASSGKLNEILTYQWDENSTPNNSIYSQVIWTSVNDCNQTTKRRSGHIFEQKHRRCLDNNFSVVQPTAVLGFEATDNGIYNDMDDFNNVSVHLFIDNSGVVTSAEGYKNNYTMEINVSYADFNETTAASKNMKRVDITIKNSDGNITTKLHTYSANIGEVDYAKRSF
;
A
#
# COMPACT_ATOMS: atom_id res chain seq x y z
N MET A 1 -13.71 7.82 70.36
CA MET A 1 -12.48 8.47 70.85
C MET A 1 -11.42 8.35 69.76
N VAL A 2 -11.13 9.42 69.02
CA VAL A 2 -10.15 9.37 67.91
C VAL A 2 -8.76 9.59 68.50
N ARG A 3 -7.89 8.57 68.47
CA ARG A 3 -6.48 8.71 68.84
C ARG A 3 -5.80 9.60 67.79
N ARG A 4 -5.30 10.76 68.20
CA ARG A 4 -4.41 11.59 67.37
C ARG A 4 -3.01 11.01 67.47
N TYR A 5 -2.51 10.45 66.36
CA TYR A 5 -1.11 10.06 66.22
C TYR A 5 -0.35 11.28 65.68
N ALA A 6 0.76 11.63 66.34
CA ALA A 6 1.67 12.69 65.89
C ALA A 6 2.76 12.05 65.02
N PHE A 7 3.01 12.63 63.86
CA PHE A 7 4.09 12.20 62.96
C PHE A 7 5.45 12.60 63.52
N THR A 8 6.44 11.72 63.40
CA THR A 8 7.83 12.05 63.73
C THR A 8 8.45 12.92 62.64
N MET A 9 9.40 13.81 62.98
CA MET A 9 10.05 14.70 61.98
C MET A 9 10.65 13.93 60.82
N ILE A 10 11.23 12.75 61.06
CA ILE A 10 11.88 11.96 60.01
C ILE A 10 10.88 11.37 59.02
N GLU A 11 9.69 10.98 59.50
CA GLU A 11 8.60 10.46 58.67
C GLU A 11 8.02 11.56 57.78
N LEU A 12 7.98 12.81 58.28
CA LEU A 12 7.57 13.98 57.50
C LEU A 12 8.58 14.32 56.40
N ILE A 13 9.88 14.23 56.67
CA ILE A 13 10.92 14.46 55.65
C ILE A 13 10.85 13.37 54.57
N PHE A 14 10.72 12.11 54.97
CA PHE A 14 10.56 11.01 54.01
C PHE A 14 9.31 11.18 53.14
N ALA A 15 8.18 11.59 53.72
CA ALA A 15 6.96 11.84 52.97
C ALA A 15 7.13 12.95 51.93
N ILE A 16 7.75 14.09 52.29
CA ILE A 16 7.97 15.20 51.35
C ILE A 16 8.91 14.79 50.22
N VAL A 17 9.98 14.05 50.52
CA VAL A 17 10.93 13.59 49.50
C VAL A 17 10.26 12.61 48.52
N VAL A 18 9.51 11.64 49.03
CA VAL A 18 8.79 10.66 48.19
C VAL A 18 7.71 11.34 47.34
N ILE A 19 6.95 12.27 47.92
CA ILE A 19 5.94 13.04 47.16
C ILE A 19 6.64 13.90 46.10
N SER A 20 7.77 14.53 46.42
CA SER A 20 8.51 15.36 45.47
C SER A 20 9.01 14.56 44.27
N ILE A 21 9.54 13.35 44.50
CA ILE A 21 9.98 12.47 43.40
C ILE A 21 8.80 12.00 42.56
N THR A 22 7.70 11.56 43.19
CA THR A 22 6.53 11.05 42.47
C THR A 22 5.82 12.14 41.66
N VAL A 23 5.69 13.36 42.20
CA VAL A 23 5.07 14.49 41.52
C VAL A 23 5.89 14.94 40.31
N ILE A 24 7.23 14.81 40.35
CA ILE A 24 8.07 15.11 39.18
C ILE A 24 8.02 13.97 38.15
N SER A 25 8.00 12.70 38.58
CA SER A 25 8.04 11.57 37.65
C SER A 25 6.74 11.34 36.89
N LEU A 26 5.58 11.66 37.48
CA LEU A 26 4.26 11.40 36.87
C LEU A 26 4.03 12.15 35.55
N PRO A 27 4.28 13.48 35.45
CA PRO A 27 4.16 14.21 34.19
C PRO A 27 5.11 13.69 33.11
N MET A 28 6.36 13.37 33.49
CA MET A 28 7.37 12.85 32.56
C MET A 28 6.97 11.47 32.01
N MET A 29 6.44 10.59 32.87
CA MET A 29 5.95 9.28 32.46
C MET A 29 4.75 9.41 31.51
N ASN A 30 3.79 10.27 31.82
CA ASN A 30 2.64 10.53 30.94
C ASN A 30 3.08 11.06 29.58
N GLN A 31 4.03 11.99 29.54
CA GLN A 31 4.56 12.53 28.29
C GLN A 31 5.25 11.44 27.45
N ALA A 32 6.04 10.56 28.09
CA ALA A 32 6.69 9.45 27.42
C ALA A 32 5.67 8.44 26.85
N ILE A 33 4.62 8.12 27.62
CA ILE A 33 3.52 7.25 27.18
C ILE A 33 2.80 7.87 25.98
N SER A 34 2.43 9.16 26.05
CA SER A 34 1.75 9.84 24.94
C SER A 34 2.59 9.85 23.67
N LYS A 35 3.90 10.07 23.77
CA LYS A 35 4.81 9.99 22.61
C LYS A 35 4.91 8.58 22.05
N GLY A 36 4.93 7.56 22.91
CA GLY A 36 4.94 6.16 22.50
C GLY A 36 3.67 5.75 21.74
N ILE A 37 2.50 6.20 22.21
CA ILE A 37 1.22 5.99 21.52
C ILE A 37 1.28 6.58 20.11
N ASP A 38 1.72 7.84 19.96
CA ASP A 38 1.80 8.51 18.65
C ASP A 38 2.68 7.71 17.66
N THR A 39 3.80 7.15 18.11
CA THR A 39 4.67 6.33 17.25
C THR A 39 4.04 4.99 16.87
N ASN A 40 3.26 4.37 17.76
CA ASN A 40 2.58 3.11 17.47
C ASN A 40 1.46 3.31 16.44
N LEU A 41 0.71 4.41 16.52
CA LEU A 41 -0.35 4.73 15.55
C LEU A 41 0.22 4.93 14.13
N VAL A 42 1.38 5.59 14.02
CA VAL A 42 2.08 5.73 12.73
C VAL A 42 2.50 4.36 12.17
N GLN A 43 2.94 3.43 13.03
CA GLN A 43 3.29 2.08 12.59
C GLN A 43 2.05 1.33 12.07
N GLU A 44 0.91 1.45 12.74
CA GLU A 44 -0.34 0.86 12.27
C GLU A 44 -0.76 1.40 10.89
N ALA A 45 -0.65 2.73 10.69
CA ALA A 45 -0.89 3.35 9.39
C ALA A 45 0.04 2.79 8.30
N ILE A 46 1.33 2.61 8.63
CA ILE A 46 2.32 2.00 7.72
C ILE A 46 1.95 0.55 7.39
N PHE A 47 1.52 -0.25 8.37
CA PHE A 47 1.11 -1.63 8.14
C PHE A 47 -0.17 -1.71 7.29
N ALA A 48 -1.16 -0.86 7.56
CA ALA A 48 -2.37 -0.77 6.74
C ALA A 48 -2.04 -0.38 5.28
N SER A 49 -1.17 0.61 5.08
CA SER A 49 -0.66 0.99 3.75
C SER A 49 0.13 -0.12 3.08
N SER A 50 0.97 -0.86 3.81
CA SER A 50 1.68 -2.00 3.26
C SER A 50 0.72 -3.13 2.87
N GLY A 51 -0.34 -3.36 3.64
CA GLY A 51 -1.40 -4.31 3.29
C GLY A 51 -2.09 -3.91 1.99
N LYS A 52 -2.46 -2.63 1.85
CA LYS A 52 -3.08 -2.11 0.63
C LYS A 52 -2.14 -2.17 -0.58
N LEU A 53 -0.86 -1.88 -0.39
CA LEU A 53 0.15 -2.02 -1.44
C LEU A 53 0.24 -3.47 -1.94
N ASN A 54 0.25 -4.44 -1.01
CA ASN A 54 0.26 -5.86 -1.38
C ASN A 54 -1.05 -6.27 -2.07
N GLU A 55 -2.20 -5.75 -1.63
CA GLU A 55 -3.49 -5.96 -2.28
C GLU A 55 -3.45 -5.48 -3.75
N ILE A 56 -2.98 -4.26 -4.00
CA ILE A 56 -2.86 -3.70 -5.37
C ILE A 56 -1.97 -4.61 -6.25
N LEU A 57 -0.88 -5.15 -5.72
CA LEU A 57 0.00 -6.06 -6.48
C LEU A 57 -0.65 -7.39 -6.86
N THR A 58 -1.80 -7.75 -6.28
CA THR A 58 -2.55 -8.96 -6.67
C THR A 58 -3.51 -8.75 -7.83
N TYR A 59 -3.79 -7.49 -8.19
CA TYR A 59 -4.63 -7.16 -9.34
C TYR A 59 -3.89 -7.43 -10.65
N GLN A 60 -4.67 -7.53 -11.72
CA GLN A 60 -4.11 -7.66 -13.06
C GLN A 60 -3.28 -6.41 -13.39
N TRP A 61 -2.21 -6.59 -14.17
CA TRP A 61 -1.28 -5.49 -14.41
C TRP A 61 -1.89 -4.33 -15.20
N ASP A 62 -2.86 -4.62 -16.08
CA ASP A 62 -3.53 -3.72 -17.02
C ASP A 62 -4.74 -4.46 -17.59
N GLU A 63 -5.81 -3.76 -17.94
CA GLU A 63 -7.07 -4.31 -18.46
C GLU A 63 -6.86 -5.13 -19.74
N ASN A 64 -5.87 -4.74 -20.55
CA ASN A 64 -5.51 -5.45 -21.79
C ASN A 64 -4.70 -6.73 -21.54
N SER A 65 -4.40 -7.08 -20.28
CA SER A 65 -3.60 -8.27 -19.94
C SER A 65 -4.40 -9.58 -20.06
N THR A 66 -5.74 -9.52 -20.01
CA THR A 66 -6.61 -10.70 -20.18
C THR A 66 -7.56 -10.57 -21.37
N PRO A 67 -7.06 -10.52 -22.62
CA PRO A 67 -7.96 -10.46 -23.75
C PRO A 67 -8.79 -11.75 -23.84
N ASN A 68 -10.09 -11.59 -24.11
CA ASN A 68 -11.06 -12.67 -24.28
C ASN A 68 -11.39 -13.48 -23.01
N ASN A 69 -11.37 -12.86 -21.83
CA ASN A 69 -11.69 -13.52 -20.55
C ASN A 69 -10.78 -14.73 -20.26
N SER A 70 -9.50 -14.64 -20.65
CA SER A 70 -8.50 -15.61 -20.21
C SER A 70 -8.46 -15.67 -18.69
N ILE A 71 -8.40 -16.88 -18.13
CA ILE A 71 -8.29 -17.09 -16.68
C ILE A 71 -6.95 -16.54 -16.16
N TYR A 72 -5.95 -16.45 -17.03
CA TYR A 72 -4.60 -15.99 -16.69
C TYR A 72 -4.24 -14.71 -17.42
N SER A 73 -3.60 -13.80 -16.69
CA SER A 73 -3.00 -12.58 -17.25
C SER A 73 -1.80 -12.92 -18.13
N GLN A 74 -1.76 -12.32 -19.32
CA GLN A 74 -0.73 -12.54 -20.33
C GLN A 74 0.14 -11.28 -20.49
N VAL A 75 1.34 -11.46 -21.07
CA VAL A 75 2.26 -10.34 -21.28
C VAL A 75 1.81 -9.46 -22.45
N ILE A 76 1.58 -8.18 -22.18
CA ILE A 76 1.22 -7.21 -23.21
C ILE A 76 2.47 -6.82 -24.01
N TRP A 77 2.32 -6.63 -25.31
CA TRP A 77 3.42 -6.12 -26.13
C TRP A 77 3.66 -4.65 -25.81
N THR A 78 4.90 -4.28 -25.50
CA THR A 78 5.25 -2.86 -25.24
C THR A 78 5.93 -2.18 -26.43
N SER A 79 6.39 -2.98 -27.39
CA SER A 79 6.90 -2.52 -28.68
C SER A 79 6.73 -3.61 -29.74
N VAL A 80 6.92 -3.25 -31.01
CA VAL A 80 6.77 -4.18 -32.15
C VAL A 80 7.69 -5.41 -32.06
N ASN A 81 8.86 -5.26 -31.43
CA ASN A 81 9.88 -6.31 -31.33
C ASN A 81 10.04 -6.88 -29.90
N ASP A 82 9.09 -6.58 -29.01
CA ASP A 82 9.14 -7.00 -27.61
C ASP A 82 9.01 -8.51 -27.44
N CYS A 83 8.05 -9.11 -28.14
CA CYS A 83 7.82 -10.54 -28.14
C CYS A 83 8.10 -11.15 -29.52
N ASN A 84 8.46 -12.43 -29.55
CA ASN A 84 8.58 -13.19 -30.79
C ASN A 84 7.17 -13.48 -31.35
N GLN A 85 6.91 -13.12 -32.60
CA GLN A 85 5.59 -13.27 -33.22
C GLN A 85 5.15 -14.73 -33.41
N THR A 86 6.09 -15.66 -33.58
CA THR A 86 5.81 -17.09 -33.79
C THR A 86 5.65 -17.83 -32.47
N THR A 87 6.56 -17.60 -31.52
CA THR A 87 6.53 -18.34 -30.25
C THR A 87 5.73 -17.65 -29.16
N LYS A 88 5.30 -16.39 -29.37
CA LYS A 88 4.56 -15.55 -28.40
C LYS A 88 5.27 -15.45 -27.05
N ARG A 89 6.58 -15.22 -27.08
CA ARG A 89 7.44 -15.18 -25.89
C ARG A 89 8.42 -14.03 -25.99
N ARG A 90 8.69 -13.39 -24.84
CA ARG A 90 9.73 -12.37 -24.68
C ARG A 90 11.08 -13.05 -24.39
N SER A 91 12.18 -12.34 -24.64
CA SER A 91 13.51 -12.78 -24.20
C SER A 91 13.50 -13.10 -22.70
N GLY A 92 14.11 -14.22 -22.31
CA GLY A 92 14.09 -14.70 -20.92
C GLY A 92 12.90 -15.60 -20.54
N HIS A 93 11.89 -15.74 -21.40
CA HIS A 93 10.82 -16.72 -21.16
C HIS A 93 11.33 -18.15 -21.34
N ILE A 94 10.89 -19.05 -20.45
CA ILE A 94 11.14 -20.49 -20.56
C ILE A 94 10.32 -21.06 -21.72
N PHE A 95 10.95 -21.91 -22.54
CA PHE A 95 10.33 -22.55 -23.69
C PHE A 95 9.42 -23.73 -23.27
N GLU A 96 8.29 -23.45 -22.63
CA GLU A 96 7.33 -24.48 -22.17
C GLU A 96 5.87 -24.13 -22.48
N GLN A 97 5.04 -25.14 -22.74
CA GLN A 97 3.70 -24.93 -23.29
C GLN A 97 2.79 -24.08 -22.40
N LYS A 98 2.84 -24.23 -21.08
CA LYS A 98 1.94 -23.54 -20.13
C LYS A 98 2.59 -22.38 -19.36
N HIS A 99 3.81 -22.03 -19.73
CA HIS A 99 4.54 -20.93 -19.08
C HIS A 99 4.08 -19.55 -19.61
N ARG A 100 4.60 -18.47 -19.02
CA ARG A 100 4.27 -17.08 -19.39
C ARG A 100 4.39 -16.86 -20.90
N ARG A 101 3.35 -16.28 -21.50
CA ARG A 101 3.28 -15.97 -22.93
C ARG A 101 2.80 -14.54 -23.11
N CYS A 102 3.23 -13.96 -24.21
CA CYS A 102 2.68 -12.70 -24.67
C CYS A 102 1.32 -12.90 -25.33
N LEU A 103 0.57 -11.81 -25.46
CA LEU A 103 -0.68 -11.80 -26.20
C LEU A 103 -0.50 -12.36 -27.60
N ASP A 104 -1.53 -13.05 -28.10
CA ASP A 104 -1.58 -13.51 -29.48
C ASP A 104 -1.63 -12.30 -30.45
N ASN A 105 -2.36 -11.27 -30.06
CA ASN A 105 -2.38 -9.96 -30.72
C ASN A 105 -1.04 -9.24 -30.54
N ASN A 106 -0.57 -8.55 -31.59
CA ASN A 106 0.68 -7.81 -31.54
C ASN A 106 0.48 -6.35 -31.07
N PHE A 107 1.60 -5.63 -30.91
CA PHE A 107 1.62 -4.22 -30.48
C PHE A 107 0.76 -3.27 -31.33
N SER A 108 0.47 -3.59 -32.59
CA SER A 108 -0.36 -2.73 -33.45
C SER A 108 -1.85 -2.89 -33.17
N VAL A 109 -2.25 -3.95 -32.46
CA VAL A 109 -3.65 -4.25 -32.15
C VAL A 109 -3.95 -3.98 -30.68
N VAL A 110 -3.08 -4.43 -29.78
CA VAL A 110 -3.25 -4.26 -28.32
C VAL A 110 -1.97 -3.67 -27.73
N GLN A 111 -2.12 -2.65 -26.90
CA GLN A 111 -1.04 -1.93 -26.22
C GLN A 111 -1.42 -1.72 -24.76
N PRO A 112 -0.44 -1.52 -23.85
CA PRO A 112 -0.73 -1.09 -22.50
C PRO A 112 -1.36 0.29 -22.51
N THR A 113 -2.31 0.50 -21.61
CA THR A 113 -3.15 1.69 -21.64
C THR A 113 -2.35 2.93 -21.35
N ALA A 114 -2.62 4.00 -22.12
CA ALA A 114 -1.83 5.23 -22.05
C ALA A 114 -2.29 6.13 -20.88
N VAL A 115 -3.56 6.01 -20.50
CA VAL A 115 -4.17 6.71 -19.38
C VAL A 115 -4.20 5.75 -18.19
N LEU A 116 -4.03 6.25 -16.98
CA LEU A 116 -4.01 5.44 -15.75
C LEU A 116 -5.20 5.83 -14.88
N GLY A 117 -5.84 4.86 -14.24
CA GLY A 117 -7.08 5.04 -13.46
C GLY A 117 -8.28 4.52 -14.23
N PHE A 118 -9.45 4.51 -13.58
CA PHE A 118 -10.67 3.94 -14.14
C PHE A 118 -10.93 4.28 -15.60
N GLU A 119 -11.14 3.24 -16.40
CA GLU A 119 -11.69 3.34 -17.73
C GLU A 119 -13.22 3.52 -17.68
N ALA A 120 -13.79 3.93 -18.81
CA ALA A 120 -15.24 4.08 -18.94
C ALA A 120 -15.99 2.74 -18.80
N THR A 121 -15.29 1.62 -18.93
CA THR A 121 -15.87 0.27 -18.92
C THR A 121 -16.00 -0.34 -17.53
N ASP A 122 -15.28 0.17 -16.54
CA ASP A 122 -15.18 -0.50 -15.24
C ASP A 122 -16.32 -0.15 -14.30
N ASN A 123 -17.08 0.90 -14.61
CA ASN A 123 -18.18 1.40 -13.79
C ASN A 123 -17.77 1.64 -12.32
N GLY A 124 -16.52 2.06 -12.09
CA GLY A 124 -15.95 2.31 -10.77
C GLY A 124 -15.56 1.05 -9.98
N ILE A 125 -15.43 -0.10 -10.64
CA ILE A 125 -14.93 -1.35 -10.04
C ILE A 125 -13.43 -1.43 -10.26
N TYR A 126 -12.66 -1.55 -9.19
CA TYR A 126 -11.23 -1.84 -9.27
C TYR A 126 -11.05 -3.26 -9.82
N ASN A 127 -10.54 -3.39 -11.04
CA ASN A 127 -10.30 -4.67 -11.72
C ASN A 127 -8.82 -4.89 -12.10
N ASP A 128 -8.04 -3.81 -12.17
CA ASP A 128 -6.61 -3.87 -12.44
C ASP A 128 -5.79 -2.93 -11.53
N MET A 129 -4.49 -2.88 -11.76
CA MET A 129 -3.56 -2.16 -10.91
C MET A 129 -3.67 -0.63 -11.04
N ASP A 130 -3.95 -0.12 -12.24
CA ASP A 130 -3.94 1.31 -12.52
C ASP A 130 -5.22 2.01 -12.13
N ASP A 131 -6.33 1.29 -11.94
CA ASP A 131 -7.52 1.82 -11.28
C ASP A 131 -7.24 2.53 -9.95
N PHE A 132 -6.17 2.13 -9.26
CA PHE A 132 -5.74 2.74 -7.99
C PHE A 132 -5.02 4.08 -8.16
N ASN A 133 -4.87 4.59 -9.38
CA ASN A 133 -4.22 5.86 -9.65
C ASN A 133 -5.03 7.06 -9.11
N ASN A 134 -4.37 7.97 -8.42
CA ASN A 134 -4.98 9.16 -7.79
C ASN A 134 -6.09 8.84 -6.78
N VAL A 135 -6.02 7.69 -6.12
CA VAL A 135 -6.98 7.30 -5.08
C VAL A 135 -6.54 7.84 -3.72
N SER A 136 -7.45 8.46 -2.98
CA SER A 136 -7.21 8.95 -1.62
C SER A 136 -8.24 8.36 -0.67
N VAL A 137 -7.77 7.71 0.40
CA VAL A 137 -8.62 7.01 1.36
C VAL A 137 -8.22 7.39 2.78
N HIS A 138 -9.19 7.66 3.63
CA HIS A 138 -8.94 7.81 5.05
C HIS A 138 -8.57 6.47 5.69
N LEU A 139 -7.52 6.47 6.50
CA LEU A 139 -7.17 5.33 7.33
C LEU A 139 -8.04 5.35 8.58
N PHE A 140 -8.56 4.19 8.97
CA PHE A 140 -9.31 3.96 10.22
C PHE A 140 -10.68 4.65 10.32
N ILE A 141 -11.18 5.24 9.23
CA ILE A 141 -12.53 5.81 9.11
C ILE A 141 -13.24 5.08 7.98
N ASP A 142 -14.49 4.70 8.20
CA ASP A 142 -15.29 4.01 7.19
C ASP A 142 -15.93 5.04 6.25
N ASN A 143 -15.69 4.88 4.94
CA ASN A 143 -16.30 5.68 3.88
C ASN A 143 -17.84 5.53 3.82
N SER A 144 -18.42 4.53 4.48
CA SER A 144 -19.88 4.33 4.59
C SER A 144 -20.54 5.28 5.59
N GLY A 145 -19.77 6.12 6.30
CA GLY A 145 -20.28 7.12 7.24
C GLY A 145 -20.82 6.54 8.55
N VAL A 146 -20.55 5.26 8.84
CA VAL A 146 -20.93 4.60 10.10
C VAL A 146 -19.90 4.86 11.19
N VAL A 147 -18.61 4.82 10.83
CA VAL A 147 -17.50 5.27 11.67
C VAL A 147 -17.03 6.61 11.11
N THR A 148 -17.54 7.71 11.67
CA THR A 148 -17.26 9.08 11.21
C THR A 148 -16.08 9.71 11.93
N SER A 149 -15.59 9.08 13.00
CA SER A 149 -14.47 9.58 13.79
C SER A 149 -13.48 8.46 14.11
N ALA A 150 -12.20 8.76 13.93
CA ALA A 150 -11.11 7.96 14.45
C ALA A 150 -10.81 8.39 15.90
N GLU A 151 -11.82 8.53 16.78
CA GLU A 151 -11.67 9.10 18.13
C GLU A 151 -10.65 8.36 19.02
N GLY A 152 -10.36 7.09 18.74
CA GLY A 152 -9.28 6.32 19.37
C GLY A 152 -7.86 6.67 18.87
N TYR A 153 -7.77 7.42 17.77
CA TYR A 153 -6.54 7.87 17.14
C TYR A 153 -6.40 9.38 17.31
N LYS A 154 -5.19 9.84 17.65
CA LYS A 154 -4.92 11.26 17.88
C LYS A 154 -5.01 12.10 16.60
N ASN A 155 -4.78 11.49 15.43
CA ASN A 155 -4.81 12.13 14.12
C ASN A 155 -5.59 11.28 13.13
N ASN A 156 -6.29 11.94 12.20
CA ASN A 156 -6.82 11.30 11.01
C ASN A 156 -5.69 11.15 9.99
N TYR A 157 -5.35 9.91 9.65
CA TYR A 157 -4.37 9.64 8.60
C TYR A 157 -5.06 9.42 7.26
N THR A 158 -4.41 9.84 6.19
CA THR A 158 -4.88 9.62 4.82
C THR A 158 -3.82 8.88 4.03
N MET A 159 -4.26 7.89 3.26
CA MET A 159 -3.47 7.15 2.31
C MET A 159 -3.75 7.68 0.90
N GLU A 160 -2.74 8.21 0.23
CA GLU A 160 -2.80 8.57 -1.18
C GLU A 160 -2.03 7.56 -2.02
N ILE A 161 -2.70 6.98 -3.01
CA ILE A 161 -2.16 5.98 -3.92
C ILE A 161 -2.01 6.62 -5.29
N ASN A 162 -0.82 6.48 -5.88
CA ASN A 162 -0.54 6.95 -7.22
C ASN A 162 0.16 5.83 -8.01
N VAL A 163 -0.33 5.58 -9.21
CA VAL A 163 0.26 4.61 -10.13
C VAL A 163 0.88 5.38 -11.28
N SER A 164 2.08 4.97 -11.69
CA SER A 164 2.78 5.62 -12.80
C SER A 164 3.57 4.60 -13.59
N TYR A 165 3.72 4.82 -14.89
CA TYR A 165 4.71 4.08 -15.66
C TYR A 165 6.13 4.42 -15.19
N ALA A 166 7.00 3.42 -15.20
CA ALA A 166 8.34 3.54 -14.69
C ALA A 166 9.34 2.69 -15.47
N ASP A 167 10.60 3.07 -15.33
CA ASP A 167 11.75 2.21 -15.54
C ASP A 167 12.47 2.02 -14.20
N PHE A 168 13.55 1.24 -14.18
CA PHE A 168 14.35 1.07 -12.98
C PHE A 168 14.80 2.43 -12.42
N ASN A 169 14.28 2.76 -11.24
CA ASN A 169 14.59 3.98 -10.50
C ASN A 169 14.10 5.31 -11.13
N GLU A 170 13.28 5.27 -12.18
CA GLU A 170 12.76 6.48 -12.84
C GLU A 170 11.28 6.34 -13.18
N THR A 171 10.47 7.37 -12.92
CA THR A 171 9.09 7.42 -13.39
C THR A 171 9.07 7.98 -14.81
N THR A 172 8.63 7.19 -15.79
CA THR A 172 8.63 7.56 -17.21
C THR A 172 7.52 6.85 -17.96
N ALA A 173 6.80 7.60 -18.81
CA ALA A 173 5.78 7.03 -19.70
C ALA A 173 6.37 6.35 -20.95
N ALA A 174 7.68 6.48 -21.18
CA ALA A 174 8.34 5.87 -22.33
C ALA A 174 8.47 4.34 -22.17
N SER A 175 8.72 3.88 -20.94
CA SER A 175 8.78 2.45 -20.61
C SER A 175 7.42 1.98 -20.12
N LYS A 176 6.64 1.34 -21.00
CA LYS A 176 5.35 0.73 -20.63
C LYS A 176 5.48 -0.71 -20.14
N ASN A 177 6.63 -1.09 -19.59
CA ASN A 177 6.88 -2.45 -19.12
C ASN A 177 6.84 -2.60 -17.60
N MET A 178 6.86 -1.49 -16.87
CA MET A 178 6.76 -1.47 -15.41
C MET A 178 5.81 -0.36 -14.97
N LYS A 179 4.99 -0.66 -13.97
CA LYS A 179 4.19 0.31 -13.23
C LYS A 179 4.80 0.44 -11.82
N ARG A 180 5.00 1.67 -11.36
CA ARG A 180 5.38 2.01 -9.99
C ARG A 180 4.13 2.43 -9.24
N VAL A 181 3.90 1.82 -8.09
CA VAL A 181 2.83 2.18 -7.16
C VAL A 181 3.46 2.89 -5.98
N ASP A 182 3.07 4.14 -5.76
CA ASP A 182 3.48 4.95 -4.61
C ASP A 182 2.30 5.12 -3.67
N ILE A 183 2.52 4.83 -2.40
CA ILE A 183 1.58 5.13 -1.31
C ILE A 183 2.20 6.19 -0.41
N THR A 184 1.57 7.35 -0.34
CA THR A 184 1.95 8.46 0.54
C THR A 184 0.99 8.52 1.71
N ILE A 185 1.52 8.40 2.92
CA ILE A 185 0.75 8.52 4.16
C ILE A 185 0.85 9.97 4.65
N LYS A 186 -0.27 10.63 4.83
CA LYS A 186 -0.37 12.00 5.36
C LYS A 186 -1.06 12.03 6.72
N ASN A 187 -0.63 12.95 7.57
CA ASN A 187 -1.32 13.24 8.82
C ASN A 187 -2.52 14.20 8.57
N SER A 188 -3.24 14.55 9.63
CA SER A 188 -4.40 15.45 9.58
C SER A 188 -4.09 16.85 9.05
N ASP A 189 -2.84 17.30 9.14
CA ASP A 189 -2.38 18.60 8.64
C ASP A 189 -1.95 18.55 7.16
N GLY A 190 -2.02 17.37 6.54
CA GLY A 190 -1.55 17.13 5.17
C GLY A 190 -0.04 16.90 5.06
N ASN A 191 0.69 16.85 6.17
CA ASN A 191 2.13 16.57 6.18
C ASN A 191 2.41 15.10 5.89
N ILE A 192 3.40 14.86 5.04
CA ILE A 192 3.83 13.51 4.67
C ILE A 192 4.53 12.88 5.87
N THR A 193 3.98 11.77 6.35
CA THR A 193 4.58 10.96 7.42
C THR A 193 5.59 9.97 6.84
N THR A 194 5.17 9.21 5.82
CA THR A 194 5.97 8.15 5.18
C THR A 194 5.53 7.96 3.74
N LYS A 195 6.44 7.47 2.89
CA LYS A 195 6.14 6.96 1.54
C LYS A 195 6.59 5.52 1.39
N LEU A 196 5.71 4.69 0.87
CA LEU A 196 6.01 3.32 0.45
C LEU A 196 5.94 3.28 -1.08
N HIS A 197 6.82 2.52 -1.72
CA HIS A 197 6.75 2.31 -3.15
C HIS A 197 7.09 0.87 -3.51
N THR A 198 6.53 0.42 -4.61
CA THR A 198 6.83 -0.87 -5.21
C THR A 198 6.74 -0.80 -6.73
N TYR A 199 7.23 -1.84 -7.38
CA TYR A 199 7.17 -1.98 -8.83
C TYR A 199 6.45 -3.28 -9.19
N SER A 200 5.59 -3.20 -10.19
CA SER A 200 5.02 -4.35 -10.86
C SER A 200 5.39 -4.32 -12.33
N ALA A 201 5.83 -5.46 -12.85
CA ALA A 201 6.29 -5.58 -14.22
C ALA A 201 5.26 -6.36 -15.05
N ASN A 202 5.14 -5.99 -16.32
CA ASN A 202 4.35 -6.70 -17.32
C ASN A 202 5.03 -8.04 -17.67
N ILE A 203 4.86 -9.04 -16.80
CA ILE A 203 5.47 -10.37 -16.93
C ILE A 203 4.43 -11.50 -17.02
N GLY A 204 3.15 -11.19 -16.86
CA GLY A 204 2.04 -12.14 -16.93
C GLY A 204 2.14 -13.28 -15.92
N GLU A 205 1.16 -14.16 -15.98
CA GLU A 205 1.00 -15.31 -15.09
C GLU A 205 1.46 -16.61 -15.74
N VAL A 206 1.67 -17.62 -14.91
CA VAL A 206 2.02 -18.98 -15.33
C VAL A 206 0.85 -19.92 -15.06
N ASP A 207 0.58 -20.83 -16.00
CA ASP A 207 -0.22 -22.02 -15.71
C ASP A 207 0.71 -23.18 -15.36
N TYR A 208 0.32 -23.98 -14.38
CA TYR A 208 1.11 -25.13 -13.98
C TYR A 208 0.87 -26.30 -14.95
N ALA A 209 1.95 -26.91 -15.41
CA ALA A 209 1.87 -28.18 -16.13
C ALA A 209 1.34 -29.26 -15.17
N LYS A 210 0.08 -29.67 -15.37
CA LYS A 210 -0.56 -30.74 -14.62
C LYS A 210 -0.57 -32.00 -15.47
N ARG A 211 -0.30 -33.18 -14.87
CA ARG A 211 -0.55 -34.47 -15.52
C ARG A 211 -2.05 -34.58 -15.81
N SER A 212 -2.43 -34.54 -17.09
CA SER A 212 -3.74 -35.00 -17.51
C SER A 212 -3.75 -36.52 -17.40
N PHE A 213 -4.58 -37.06 -16.51
CA PHE A 213 -4.90 -38.49 -16.46
C PHE A 213 -6.07 -38.78 -17.38
#